data_AF-A0A661WTG3-F1
#
_entry.id   AF-A0A661WTG3-F1
#
_cell.length_a   1.000
_cell.length_b   1.000
_cell.length_c   1.000
_cell.angle_alpha   90.00
_cell.angle_beta   90.00
_cell.angle_gamma   90.00
#
_symmetry.space_group_name_H-M   'P 1'
#
loop_
_entity.id
_entity.type
_entity.pdbx_description
1 polymer ?
#
loop_
_entity_poly.entity_id
_entity_poly.type
_entity_poly.pdbx_seq_one_letter_code
_entity_poly.pdbx_strand_id
1 'polypeptide(L)' 'MLKLAKEYYNAINLTEKSRLDSLHLALAVHHGMDYLISWNLVHISGARPRKIVEQINHSYNIITPIICTPEELLEEQL' A
#
# COMPACT_ATOMS: atom_id res chain seq x y z
N MET A 1 2.14 -3.53 -12.42
CA MET A 1 3.03 -3.11 -11.32
C MET A 1 3.61 -1.69 -11.48
N LEU A 2 4.61 -1.42 -12.35
CA LEU A 2 5.31 -0.11 -12.36
C LEU A 2 4.43 1.13 -12.59
N LYS A 3 3.40 1.01 -13.42
CA LYS A 3 2.40 2.08 -13.63
C LYS A 3 1.68 2.43 -12.33
N LEU A 4 1.21 1.41 -11.63
CA LEU A 4 0.52 1.51 -10.34
C LEU A 4 1.42 2.15 -9.27
N ALA A 5 2.70 1.73 -9.20
CA ALA A 5 3.67 2.32 -8.28
C ALA A 5 3.83 3.83 -8.51
N LYS A 6 3.98 4.24 -9.78
CA LYS A 6 4.09 5.66 -10.15
C LYS A 6 2.83 6.45 -9.80
N GLU A 7 1.67 5.84 -9.98
CA GLU A 7 0.38 6.46 -9.66
C GLU A 7 0.22 6.68 -8.15
N TYR A 8 0.52 5.68 -7.32
CA TYR A 8 0.54 5.82 -5.87
C TYR A 8 1.55 6.87 -5.41
N TYR A 9 2.76 6.84 -5.96
CA TYR A 9 3.82 7.79 -5.63
C TYR A 9 3.36 9.24 -5.83
N ASN A 10 2.76 9.52 -6.99
CA ASN A 10 2.26 10.84 -7.33
C ASN A 10 1.04 11.23 -6.49
N ALA A 11 0.06 10.32 -6.33
CA ALA A 11 -1.20 10.62 -5.65
C ALA A 11 -1.03 10.84 -4.13
N ILE A 12 -0.14 10.08 -3.50
CA ILE A 12 0.21 10.22 -2.08
C ILE A 12 1.19 11.38 -1.87
N ASN A 13 1.85 11.85 -2.94
CA ASN A 13 2.86 12.90 -2.92
C ASN A 13 4.06 12.51 -2.04
N LEU A 14 4.57 11.28 -2.26
CA LEU A 14 5.68 10.71 -1.52
C LEU A 14 7.00 11.45 -1.81
N THR A 15 7.93 11.36 -0.85
CA THR A 15 9.30 11.85 -1.06
C THR A 15 10.13 10.83 -1.84
N GLU A 16 11.21 11.27 -2.46
CA GLU A 16 12.10 10.38 -3.22
C GLU A 16 12.67 9.23 -2.38
N LYS A 17 12.88 9.46 -1.08
CA LYS A 17 13.33 8.42 -0.13
C LYS A 17 12.29 7.31 0.07
N SER A 18 11.01 7.64 -0.08
CA SER A 18 9.86 6.75 0.12
C SER A 18 9.38 6.15 -1.20
N ARG A 19 10.09 6.35 -2.32
CA ARG A 19 9.69 5.82 -3.64
C ARG A 19 9.53 4.30 -3.63
N LEU A 20 10.36 3.59 -2.88
CA LEU A 20 10.30 2.13 -2.76
C LEU A 20 9.01 1.64 -2.07
N ASP A 21 8.42 2.44 -1.18
CA ASP A 21 7.17 2.10 -0.50
C ASP A 21 6.02 1.95 -1.53
N SER A 22 5.97 2.84 -2.51
CA SER A 22 4.98 2.77 -3.61
C SER A 22 5.18 1.53 -4.50
N LEU A 23 6.43 1.12 -4.72
CA LEU A 23 6.75 -0.07 -5.49
C LEU A 23 6.36 -1.34 -4.74
N HIS A 24 6.64 -1.38 -3.44
CA HIS A 24 6.30 -2.52 -2.58
C HIS A 24 4.78 -2.73 -2.54
N LEU A 25 4.02 -1.65 -2.34
CA LEU A 25 2.55 -1.71 -2.40
C LEU A 25 2.05 -2.16 -3.77
N ALA A 26 2.58 -1.59 -4.86
CA ALA A 26 2.17 -1.98 -6.21
C ALA A 26 2.49 -3.44 -6.55
N LEU A 27 3.52 -4.02 -5.93
CA LEU A 27 3.86 -5.42 -6.08
C LEU A 27 2.82 -6.31 -5.39
N ALA A 28 2.49 -6.00 -4.13
CA ALA A 28 1.45 -6.72 -3.39
C ALA A 28 0.08 -6.68 -4.08
N VAL A 29 -0.33 -5.48 -4.52
CA VAL A 29 -1.58 -5.29 -5.28
C VAL A 29 -1.54 -6.05 -6.60
N HIS A 30 -0.42 -6.02 -7.33
CA HIS A 30 -0.31 -6.71 -8.62
C HIS A 30 -0.42 -8.22 -8.52
N HIS A 31 0.08 -8.80 -7.42
CA HIS A 31 -0.01 -10.23 -7.15
C HIS A 31 -1.30 -10.64 -6.42
N GLY A 32 -2.20 -9.68 -6.13
CA GLY A 32 -3.47 -9.96 -5.46
C GLY A 32 -3.28 -10.49 -4.03
N MET A 33 -2.26 -10.00 -3.33
CA MET A 33 -2.03 -10.39 -1.94
C MET A 33 -3.15 -9.84 -1.04
N ASP A 34 -3.57 -10.63 -0.06
CA ASP A 34 -4.56 -10.20 0.93
C ASP A 34 -3.95 -9.23 1.97
N TYR A 35 -2.67 -9.43 2.31
CA TYR A 35 -1.95 -8.66 3.33
C TYR A 35 -0.61 -8.15 2.80
N LEU A 36 -0.24 -6.95 3.24
CA LEU A 36 1.07 -6.35 3.06
C LEU A 36 1.65 -6.01 4.44
N ILE A 37 2.43 -6.94 4.98
CA ILE A 37 3.07 -6.80 6.28
C ILE A 37 4.35 -5.97 6.12
N SER A 38 4.44 -4.83 6.80
CA SER A 38 5.61 -3.97 6.70
C SER A 38 5.80 -3.03 7.89
N TRP A 39 7.06 -2.88 8.29
CA TRP A 39 7.51 -1.86 9.26
C TRP A 39 7.81 -0.51 8.62
N ASN A 40 8.06 -0.49 7.31
CA ASN A 40 8.67 0.64 6.62
C ASN A 40 7.65 1.47 5.83
N LEU A 41 6.38 1.09 5.80
CA LEU A 41 5.34 1.82 5.07
C LEU A 41 4.82 3.05 5.83
N VAL A 42 5.61 3.68 6.70
CA VAL A 42 5.15 4.80 7.55
C VAL A 42 4.45 5.92 6.76
N HIS A 43 4.91 6.18 5.53
CA HIS A 43 4.31 7.20 4.65
C HIS A 43 3.03 6.75 3.94
N ILE A 44 2.73 5.45 3.93
CA ILE A 44 1.55 4.83 3.29
C ILE A 44 0.59 4.22 4.33
N SER A 45 1.05 3.96 5.56
CA SER A 45 0.26 3.33 6.63
C SER A 45 -0.74 4.29 7.27
N GLY A 46 -0.61 5.60 7.04
CA GLY A 46 -1.58 6.59 7.49
C GLY A 46 -2.95 6.47 6.80
N ALA A 47 -4.02 6.88 7.49
CA ALA A 47 -5.39 6.77 6.99
C ALA A 47 -5.63 7.46 5.63
N ARG A 48 -5.00 8.63 5.42
CA ARG A 48 -5.13 9.37 4.14
C ARG A 48 -4.48 8.62 2.96
N PRO A 49 -3.20 8.23 3.02
CA PRO A 49 -2.58 7.40 1.97
C PRO A 49 -3.35 6.11 1.68
N ARG A 50 -3.80 5.37 2.70
CA ARG A 50 -4.61 4.15 2.52
C ARG A 50 -5.87 4.43 1.70
N LYS A 51 -6.61 5.47 2.05
CA LYS A 51 -7.83 5.87 1.33
C LYS A 51 -7.54 6.26 -0.14
N ILE A 52 -6.42 6.92 -0.41
CA ILE A 52 -6.00 7.27 -1.78
C ILE A 52 -5.72 5.98 -2.57
N VAL A 53 -5.00 5.03 -1.99
CA VAL A 53 -4.71 3.74 -2.62
C VAL A 53 -5.99 2.96 -2.90
N GLU A 54 -6.90 2.88 -1.93
CA GLU A 54 -8.20 2.23 -2.08
C GLU A 54 -9.01 2.84 -3.23
N GLN A 55 -9.06 4.18 -3.33
CA GLN A 55 -9.76 4.87 -4.41
C GLN A 55 -9.16 4.55 -5.79
N ILE A 56 -7.83 4.58 -5.89
CA ILE A 56 -7.12 4.25 -7.13
C ILE A 56 -7.43 2.80 -7.52
N ASN A 57 -7.24 1.86 -6.60
CA ASN A 57 -7.47 0.44 -6.85
C ASN A 57 -8.91 0.12 -7.20
N HIS A 58 -9.86 0.74 -6.50
CA HIS A 58 -11.29 0.62 -6.81
C HIS A 58 -11.60 1.11 -8.22
N SER A 59 -10.98 2.20 -8.69
CA SER A 59 -11.19 2.69 -10.06
C SER A 59 -10.66 1.74 -11.14
N TYR A 60 -9.66 0.91 -10.80
CA TYR A 60 -9.15 -0.15 -11.65
C TYR A 60 -9.76 -1.53 -11.37
N ASN A 61 -10.74 -1.61 -10.47
CA ASN A 61 -11.38 -2.87 -10.07
C ASN A 61 -10.39 -3.89 -9.46
N ILE A 62 -9.39 -3.38 -8.72
CA ILE A 62 -8.33 -4.16 -8.05
C ILE A 62 -8.57 -4.17 -6.54
N ILE A 63 -8.23 -5.28 -5.88
CA ILE A 63 -8.28 -5.40 -4.42
C ILE A 63 -7.08 -4.68 -3.80
N THR A 64 -7.32 -3.95 -2.71
CA THR A 64 -6.26 -3.33 -1.91
C THR A 64 -5.88 -4.28 -0.78
N PRO A 65 -4.59 -4.65 -0.61
CA PRO A 65 -4.16 -5.48 0.50
C PRO A 65 -4.35 -4.72 1.82
N ILE A 66 -4.63 -5.47 2.89
CA ILE A 66 -4.57 -4.94 4.25
C ILE A 66 -3.10 -4.63 4.55
N ILE A 67 -2.79 -3.36 4.79
CA ILE A 67 -1.45 -2.92 5.18
C ILE A 67 -1.37 -2.99 6.71
N CYS A 68 -0.44 -3.75 7.25
CA CYS A 68 -0.30 -3.90 8.70
C CYS A 68 1.15 -4.10 9.12
N THR A 69 1.46 -3.84 10.39
CA THR A 69 2.70 -4.33 11.01
C THR A 69 2.54 -5.79 11.42
N PRO A 70 3.63 -6.53 11.67
CA PRO A 70 3.53 -7.88 12.20
C PRO A 70 2.74 -7.96 13.51
N GLU A 71 2.85 -6.96 14.38
CA GLU A 71 2.13 -6.88 15.66
C GLU A 71 0.64 -6.76 15.41
N GLU A 72 0.22 -5.84 14.54
CA GLU A 72 -1.20 -5.67 14.17
C GLU A 72 -1.79 -6.98 13.64
N LEU A 73 -1.03 -7.72 12.82
CA LEU A 73 -1.48 -9.01 12.30
C LEU A 73 -1.58 -10.09 13.39
N LEU A 74 -0.65 -10.12 14.34
CA LEU A 74 -0.65 -11.07 15.45
C LEU A 74 -1.78 -10.77 16.45
N GLU A 75 -2.11 -9.50 16.66
CA GLU A 75 -3.24 -9.06 17.49
C GLU A 75 -4.60 -9.42 16.86
N GLU A 76 -4.74 -9.38 15.54
CA GLU A 76 -5.97 -9.84 14.84
C GLU A 76 -6.20 -11.36 14.92
N GLN A 77 -5.16 -12.14 15.23
CA GLN A 77 -5.24 -13.61 15.32
C GLN A 77 -5.55 -14.13 16.74
N LEU A 78 -5.62 -13.25 17.73
CA LEU A 78 -5.93 -13.55 19.13
C LEU A 78 -7.37 -13.23 19.49
#